data_AF-A0A349SNS2-F1
#
_entry.id   AF-A0A349SNS2-F1
#
_cell.length_a   1.000
_cell.length_b   1.000
_cell.length_c   1.000
_cell.angle_alpha   90.00
_cell.angle_beta   90.00
_cell.angle_gamma   90.00
#
_symmetry.space_group_name_H-M   'P 1'
#
loop_
_entity.id
_entity.type
_entity.pdbx_description
1 polymer ?
#
loop_
_entity_poly.entity_id
_entity_poly.type
_entity_poly.pdbx_seq_one_letter_code
_entity_poly.pdbx_strand_id
1 'polypeptide(L)'
;MKPVNVGIVGLGTVGSGTFNVLSRNSADIARRAGREIAVTHVGARRDNPSVDTTGVAVSRDIFAVVTDPNIDIVVELIGGTTVAFELVMKAIENG
;
A
#
# COMPACT_ATOMS: atom_id res chain seq x y z
N MET A 1 -4.02 11.20 17.01
CA MET A 1 -4.86 11.22 15.79
C MET A 1 -4.96 9.82 15.25
N LYS A 2 -6.06 9.45 14.58
CA LYS A 2 -6.16 8.16 13.87
C LYS A 2 -5.00 8.04 12.86
N PRO A 3 -4.21 6.96 12.87
CA PRO A 3 -3.25 6.68 11.80
C PRO A 3 -3.93 6.60 10.43
N VAL A 4 -3.16 6.85 9.38
CA VAL A 4 -3.57 6.59 8.00
C VAL A 4 -2.98 5.26 7.58
N ASN A 5 -3.85 4.32 7.25
CA ASN A 5 -3.50 3.00 6.76
C ASN A 5 -3.37 3.03 5.24
N VAL A 6 -2.19 2.65 4.74
CA VAL A 6 -1.84 2.64 3.33
C VAL A 6 -1.85 1.21 2.81
N GLY A 7 -2.55 1.02 1.70
CA GLY A 7 -2.53 -0.19 0.89
C GLY A 7 -1.61 -0.01 -0.31
N ILE A 8 -0.58 -0.83 -0.47
CA ILE A 8 0.30 -0.80 -1.65
C ILE A 8 -0.06 -1.96 -2.58
N VAL A 9 -0.35 -1.66 -3.84
CA VAL A 9 -0.64 -2.65 -4.87
C VAL A 9 0.49 -2.65 -5.90
N GLY A 10 1.28 -3.73 -5.92
CA GLY A 10 2.51 -3.82 -6.68
C GLY A 10 3.74 -3.62 -5.80
N LEU A 11 4.58 -4.66 -5.72
CA LEU A 11 5.79 -4.70 -4.89
C LEU A 11 7.06 -4.88 -5.74
N GLY A 12 7.09 -4.28 -6.94
CA GLY A 12 8.29 -4.18 -7.78
C GLY A 12 9.28 -3.14 -7.24
N THR A 13 10.17 -2.63 -8.09
CA THR A 13 11.20 -1.65 -7.69
C THR A 13 10.63 -0.41 -6.98
N VAL A 14 9.57 0.19 -7.53
CA VAL A 14 8.96 1.39 -6.94
C VAL A 14 8.17 1.02 -5.70
N GLY A 15 7.41 -0.07 -5.72
CA GLY A 15 6.63 -0.54 -4.58
C GLY A 15 7.48 -0.84 -3.35
N SER A 16 8.60 -1.55 -3.53
CA SER A 16 9.53 -1.84 -2.43
C SER A 16 10.24 -0.59 -1.92
N GLY A 17 10.62 0.32 -2.82
CA GLY A 17 11.17 1.63 -2.44
C GLY A 17 10.20 2.44 -1.60
N THR A 18 8.94 2.54 -2.02
CA THR A 18 7.86 3.24 -1.29
C THR A 18 7.66 2.63 0.09
N PHE A 19 7.51 1.30 0.18
CA PHE A 19 7.35 0.61 1.46
C PHE A 19 8.51 0.92 2.42
N ASN A 20 9.75 0.72 1.96
CA ASN A 20 10.93 0.86 2.79
C ASN A 20 11.15 2.32 3.23
N VAL A 21 10.85 3.30 2.38
CA VAL A 21 10.94 4.72 2.73
C VAL A 21 9.86 5.11 3.75
N LEU A 22 8.62 4.65 3.59
CA LEU A 22 7.54 4.91 4.54
C LEU A 22 7.86 4.31 5.92
N SER A 23 8.31 3.05 5.96
CA SER A 23 8.66 2.35 7.20
C SER A 23 9.88 2.97 7.89
N ARG A 24 10.99 3.17 7.16
CA ARG A 24 12.24 3.71 7.74
C ARG A 24 12.11 5.14 8.27
N ASN A 25 11.28 5.98 7.61
CA ASN A 25 11.16 7.40 7.96
C ASN A 25 9.82 7.72 8.64
N SER A 26 9.13 6.73 9.21
CA SER A 26 7.77 6.85 9.75
C SER A 26 7.63 8.02 10.74
N ALA A 27 8.59 8.21 11.65
CA ALA A 27 8.58 9.31 12.62
C ALA A 27 8.66 10.70 11.97
N ASP A 28 9.55 10.89 11.00
CA ASP A 28 9.71 12.16 10.29
C ASP A 28 8.52 12.48 9.40
N ILE A 29 7.98 11.46 8.72
CA ILE A 29 6.77 11.57 7.91
C ILE A 29 5.59 11.91 8.82
N ALA A 30 5.44 11.23 9.95
CA ALA A 30 4.36 11.49 10.89
C ALA A 30 4.42 12.92 11.46
N ARG A 31 5.63 13.41 11.78
CA ARG A 31 5.83 14.78 12.24
C ARG A 31 5.38 15.83 11.21
N ARG A 32 5.59 15.56 9.91
CA ARG A 32 5.19 16.47 8.82
C ARG A 32 3.72 16.33 8.45
N ALA A 33 3.20 15.11 8.43
CA ALA A 33 1.80 14.80 8.11
C ALA A 33 0.83 15.09 9.28
N GLY A 34 1.37 15.27 10.50
CA GLY A 34 0.62 15.46 11.74
C GLY A 34 0.01 14.18 12.31
N ARG A 35 0.16 13.04 11.63
CA ARG A 35 -0.34 11.72 12.03
C ARG A 35 0.53 10.63 11.44
N GLU A 36 0.51 9.46 12.06
CA GLU A 36 1.19 8.26 11.55
C GLU A 36 0.63 7.83 10.19
N ILE A 37 1.53 7.40 9.31
CA ILE A 37 1.22 6.78 8.02
C ILE A 37 1.88 5.40 8.03
N ALA A 38 1.07 4.36 7.99
CA ALA A 38 1.53 2.97 8.11
C ALA A 38 1.08 2.16 6.89
N VAL A 39 1.99 1.38 6.30
CA VAL A 39 1.62 0.39 5.28
C VAL A 39 1.10 -0.84 6.01
N THR A 40 -0.19 -1.13 5.85
CA THR A 40 -0.86 -2.21 6.60
C THR A 40 -1.29 -3.38 5.70
N HIS A 41 -1.39 -3.15 4.39
CA HIS A 41 -1.77 -4.19 3.43
C HIS A 41 -0.99 -4.03 2.12
N VAL A 42 -0.42 -5.13 1.62
CA VAL A 42 0.27 -5.21 0.33
C VAL A 42 -0.42 -6.23 -0.58
N GLY A 43 -0.73 -5.81 -1.80
CA GLY A 43 -1.21 -6.66 -2.88
C GLY A 43 -0.06 -6.97 -3.82
N ALA A 44 0.41 -8.22 -3.84
CA ALA A 44 1.51 -8.62 -4.71
C ALA A 44 1.42 -10.09 -5.13
N ARG A 45 1.59 -10.34 -6.43
CA ARG A 45 1.56 -11.70 -7.01
C ARG A 45 2.70 -12.60 -6.52
N ARG A 46 3.82 -12.00 -6.11
CA ARG A 46 5.02 -12.68 -5.62
C ARG A 46 5.63 -11.85 -4.51
N ASP A 47 6.33 -12.50 -3.61
CA ASP A 47 7.10 -11.80 -2.59
C ASP A 47 8.30 -11.07 -3.20
N ASN A 48 8.73 -10.03 -2.51
CA ASN A 48 9.94 -9.30 -2.84
C ASN A 48 10.90 -9.37 -1.65
N PRO A 49 12.06 -10.05 -1.78
CA PRO A 49 13.01 -10.21 -0.67
C PRO A 49 13.67 -8.89 -0.25
N SER A 50 13.52 -7.80 -1.01
CA SER A 50 13.99 -6.47 -0.62
C SER A 50 13.07 -5.74 0.37
N VAL A 51 11.96 -6.36 0.76
CA VAL A 51 10.96 -5.79 1.67
C VAL A 51 10.68 -6.76 2.80
N ASP A 52 10.88 -6.32 4.04
CA ASP A 52 10.37 -7.04 5.20
C ASP A 52 8.89 -6.68 5.40
N THR A 53 8.02 -7.65 5.12
CA THR A 53 6.56 -7.50 5.26
C THR A 53 6.04 -8.09 6.58
N THR A 54 6.93 -8.39 7.53
CA THR A 54 6.54 -8.89 8.84
C THR A 54 5.56 -7.92 9.52
N GLY A 55 4.39 -8.43 9.91
CA GLY A 55 3.33 -7.61 10.52
C GLY A 55 2.45 -6.85 9.54
N VAL A 56 2.64 -7.02 8.23
CA VAL A 56 1.79 -6.43 7.18
C VAL A 56 0.96 -7.52 6.52
N ALA A 57 -0.32 -7.26 6.26
CA ALA A 57 -1.15 -8.20 5.51
C ALA A 57 -0.65 -8.28 4.06
N VAL A 58 -0.41 -9.48 3.53
CA VAL A 58 0.02 -9.68 2.14
C VAL A 58 -0.99 -10.55 1.40
N SER A 59 -1.64 -9.98 0.39
CA SER A 59 -2.63 -10.66 -0.44
C SER A 59 -2.10 -10.92 -1.84
N ARG A 60 -2.37 -12.12 -2.37
CA ARG A 60 -2.07 -12.50 -3.77
C ARG A 60 -3.14 -12.02 -4.74
N ASP A 61 -4.38 -11.94 -4.26
CA ASP A 61 -5.42 -11.17 -4.93
C ASP A 61 -5.20 -9.69 -4.60
N ILE A 62 -4.82 -8.94 -5.63
CA ILE A 62 -4.52 -7.51 -5.47
C ILE A 62 -5.76 -6.66 -5.19
N PHE A 63 -6.97 -7.16 -5.53
CA PHE A 63 -8.21 -6.46 -5.24
C PHE A 63 -8.61 -6.55 -3.76
N ALA A 64 -8.01 -7.47 -3.00
CA ALA A 64 -8.20 -7.55 -1.55
C ALA A 64 -7.72 -6.28 -0.83
N VAL A 65 -6.74 -5.56 -1.39
CA VAL A 65 -6.24 -4.30 -0.82
C VAL A 65 -7.29 -3.20 -0.94
N VAL A 66 -7.89 -3.05 -2.11
CA VAL A 66 -8.85 -1.95 -2.37
C VAL A 66 -10.24 -2.22 -1.79
N THR A 67 -10.48 -3.44 -1.30
CA THR A 67 -11.72 -3.85 -0.62
C THR A 67 -11.55 -3.98 0.89
N ASP A 68 -10.35 -3.75 1.42
CA ASP A 68 -10.09 -3.75 2.87
C ASP A 68 -10.65 -2.47 3.50
N PRO A 69 -11.67 -2.56 4.38
CA PRO A 69 -12.30 -1.39 4.98
C PRO A 69 -11.38 -0.61 5.93
N ASN A 70 -10.21 -1.14 6.25
CA ASN A 70 -9.23 -0.47 7.09
C ASN A 70 -8.26 0.40 6.29
N ILE A 71 -8.23 0.32 4.97
CA ILE A 71 -7.30 1.08 4.12
C ILE A 71 -7.89 2.46 3.83
N ASP A 72 -7.14 3.51 4.18
CA ASP A 72 -7.52 4.90 3.94
C ASP A 72 -6.93 5.46 2.63
N ILE A 73 -5.78 4.93 2.17
CA ILE A 73 -5.11 5.35 0.93
C ILE A 73 -4.60 4.14 0.16
N VAL A 74 -4.88 4.09 -1.15
CA VAL A 74 -4.33 3.08 -2.08
C VAL A 74 -3.20 3.68 -2.92
N VAL A 75 -2.09 2.95 -3.03
CA VAL A 75 -0.95 3.27 -3.89
C VAL A 75 -0.82 2.19 -4.96
N GLU A 76 -1.23 2.51 -6.19
CA GLU A 76 -1.16 1.60 -7.34
C GLU A 76 0.19 1.70 -8.06
N LEU A 77 0.89 0.58 -8.17
CA LEU A 77 2.24 0.43 -8.73
C LEU A 77 2.41 -0.91 -9.47
N ILE A 78 1.34 -1.51 -9.99
CA ILE A 78 1.38 -2.76 -10.76
C ILE A 78 1.80 -2.54 -12.21
N GLY A 79 1.60 -1.33 -12.74
CA GLY A 79 1.87 -0.99 -14.12
C GLY A 79 0.86 -1.59 -15.11
N GLY A 80 0.97 -1.16 -16.38
CA GLY A 80 -0.08 -1.39 -17.37
C GLY A 80 -1.29 -0.47 -17.14
N THR A 81 -2.34 -0.64 -17.94
CA THR A 81 -3.50 0.27 -17.91
C THR A 81 -4.82 -0.43 -17.65
N THR A 82 -4.99 -1.70 -18.03
CA THR A 82 -6.28 -2.40 -17.88
C THR A 82 -6.59 -2.72 -16.42
N VAL A 83 -5.84 -3.64 -15.81
CA VAL A 83 -6.06 -4.05 -14.41
C VAL A 83 -5.79 -2.88 -13.46
N ALA A 84 -4.85 -2.01 -13.79
CA ALA A 84 -4.55 -0.80 -13.01
C ALA A 84 -5.77 0.13 -12.97
N PHE A 85 -6.42 0.39 -14.12
CA PHE A 85 -7.63 1.19 -14.19
C PHE A 85 -8.77 0.56 -13.37
N GLU A 86 -9.04 -0.74 -13.55
CA GLU A 86 -10.07 -1.44 -12.78
C GLU A 86 -9.83 -1.32 -11.26
N LEU A 87 -8.57 -1.47 -10.83
CA LEU A 87 -8.20 -1.38 -9.43
C LEU A 87 -8.38 0.03 -8.85
N VAL A 88 -7.94 1.06 -9.60
CA VAL A 88 -8.10 2.46 -9.19
C VAL A 88 -9.58 2.84 -9.13
N MET A 89 -10.36 2.48 -10.14
CA MET A 89 -11.80 2.74 -10.14
C MET A 89 -12.48 2.03 -8.97
N LYS A 90 -12.07 0.80 -8.66
CA LYS A 90 -12.61 0.05 -7.53
C LYS A 90 -12.27 0.69 -6.18
N ALA A 91 -11.06 1.23 -6.04
CA ALA A 91 -10.68 1.98 -4.84
C ALA A 91 -11.56 3.23 -4.67
N ILE A 92 -11.74 4.02 -5.73
CA ILE A 92 -12.58 5.24 -5.71
C ILE A 92 -14.05 4.92 -5.39
N GLU A 93 -14.58 3.81 -5.91
CA GLU A 93 -15.93 3.34 -5.56
C GLU A 93 -16.10 3.05 -4.05
N ASN A 94 -15.00 2.72 -3.36
CA ASN A 94 -15.00 2.32 -1.96
C ASN A 94 -14.66 3.46 -0.98
N GLY A 95 -14.27 4.65 -1.45
CA GLY A 95 -14.08 5.87 -0.65
C GLY A 95 -12.80 6.63 -0.95
#